data_AF-U9T7E8-F1
#
_entry.id   AF-U9T7E8-F1
#
_cell.length_a   1.000
_cell.length_b   1.000
_cell.length_c   1.000
_cell.angle_alpha   90.00
_cell.angle_beta   90.00
_cell.angle_gamma   90.00
#
_symmetry.space_group_name_H-M   'P 1'
#
loop_
_entity.id
_entity.type
_entity.pdbx_description
1 polymer ?
#
loop_
_entity_poly.entity_id
_entity_poly.type
_entity_poly.pdbx_seq_one_letter_code
_entity_poly.pdbx_strand_id
1 'polypeptide(L)' 'AANLENHYAQYNLALIYENGDGVEKNVKQAIYWYKKSAKQGSASALNKLVELTEGTVSKIT' A
#
# COMPACT_ATOMS: atom_id res chain seq x y z
N ALA A 1 -15.54 -5.73 18.82
CA ALA A 1 -14.24 -6.06 18.21
C ALA A 1 -14.25 -5.51 16.79
N ALA A 2 -13.52 -4.43 16.51
CA ALA A 2 -13.52 -3.75 15.19
C ALA A 2 -12.12 -3.29 14.73
N ASN A 3 -11.07 -3.60 15.49
CA ASN A 3 -9.71 -3.15 15.18
C ASN A 3 -8.97 -4.04 14.17
N LEU A 4 -9.51 -5.23 13.85
CA LEU A 4 -8.91 -6.12 12.84
C LEU A 4 -9.33 -5.75 11.41
N GLU A 5 -10.39 -4.97 11.20
CA GLU A 5 -10.87 -4.65 9.83
C GLU A 5 -10.19 -3.41 9.22
N ASN A 6 -9.44 -2.64 10.03
CA ASN A 6 -8.89 -1.37 9.59
C ASN A 6 -7.70 -1.55 8.62
N HIS A 7 -6.82 -2.53 8.88
CA HIS A 7 -5.65 -2.77 8.03
C HIS A 7 -5.99 -3.34 6.65
N TYR A 8 -7.00 -4.22 6.54
CA TYR A 8 -7.48 -4.74 5.25
C TYR A 8 -8.11 -3.64 4.39
N ALA A 9 -8.95 -2.78 4.97
CA ALA A 9 -9.54 -1.65 4.25
C ALA A 9 -8.47 -0.67 3.73
N GLN A 10 -7.46 -0.36 4.55
CA GLN A 10 -6.33 0.48 4.14
C GLN A 10 -5.48 -0.17 3.04
N TYR A 11 -5.28 -1.49 3.09
CA TYR A 11 -4.58 -2.23 2.04
C TYR A 11 -5.33 -2.17 0.71
N ASN A 12 -6.65 -2.38 0.73
CA ASN A 12 -7.48 -2.31 -0.47
C ASN A 12 -7.52 -0.89 -1.05
N LEU A 13 -7.57 0.14 -0.20
CA LEU A 13 -7.47 1.52 -0.65
C LEU A 13 -6.11 1.82 -1.30
N ALA A 14 -5.04 1.24 -0.76
CA ALA A 14 -3.72 1.35 -1.36
C ALA A 14 -3.67 0.71 -2.77
N LEU A 15 -4.26 -0.48 -2.94
CA LEU A 15 -4.39 -1.15 -4.25
C LEU A 15 -5.18 -0.30 -5.26
N ILE A 16 -6.29 0.29 -4.83
CA ILE A 16 -7.11 1.16 -5.69
C ILE A 16 -6.28 2.34 -6.21
N TYR A 17 -5.49 3.01 -5.35
CA TYR A 17 -4.61 4.07 -5.79
C TYR A 17 -3.41 3.57 -6.61
N GLU A 18 -2.90 2.37 -6.36
CA GLU A 18 -1.80 1.76 -7.12
C GLU A 18 -2.21 1.46 -8.58
N ASN A 19 -3.42 0.93 -8.75
CA ASN A 19 -3.96 0.52 -10.05
C ASN A 19 -4.70 1.65 -10.77
N GLY A 20 -5.28 2.60 -10.02
CA GLY A 20 -6.22 3.58 -10.56
C GLY A 20 -7.63 3.01 -10.78
N ASP A 21 -8.07 2.10 -9.92
CA ASP A 21 -9.37 1.43 -10.06
C ASP A 21 -10.51 2.36 -9.63
N GLY A 22 -11.08 3.09 -10.59
CA GLY A 22 -12.14 4.07 -10.34
C GLY A 22 -11.64 5.41 -9.76
N VAL A 23 -10.33 5.58 -9.62
CA VAL A 23 -9.66 6.84 -9.26
C VAL A 23 -8.40 7.03 -10.11
N GLU A 24 -7.84 8.24 -10.13
CA GLU A 24 -6.54 8.45 -10.75
C GLU A 24 -5.46 7.62 -10.04
N LYS A 25 -4.65 6.90 -10.84
CA LYS A 25 -3.50 6.15 -10.34
C LYS A 25 -2.53 7.09 -9.62
N ASN A 26 -2.26 6.81 -8.35
CA ASN A 26 -1.39 7.60 -7.50
C ASN A 26 -0.55 6.71 -6.57
N VAL A 27 0.65 6.38 -7.03
CA VAL A 27 1.61 5.55 -6.29
C VAL A 27 2.00 6.17 -4.94
N LYS A 28 2.06 7.51 -4.83
CA LYS A 28 2.38 8.18 -3.57
C LYS A 28 1.29 7.96 -2.52
N GLN A 29 0.02 8.02 -2.92
CA GLN A 29 -1.12 7.70 -2.06
C GLN A 29 -1.16 6.21 -1.72
N ALA A 30 -0.90 5.32 -2.69
CA ALA A 30 -0.79 3.88 -2.42
C ALA A 30 0.25 3.58 -1.32
N ILE A 31 1.46 4.13 -1.45
CA ILE A 31 2.53 3.99 -0.45
C ILE A 31 2.09 4.50 0.94
N TYR A 32 1.36 5.61 1.01
CA TYR A 32 0.84 6.15 2.27
C TYR A 32 -0.11 5.17 2.97
N TRP A 33 -1.06 4.60 2.22
CA TRP A 33 -2.03 3.65 2.76
C TRP A 33 -1.41 2.28 3.08
N TYR A 34 -0.47 1.79 2.27
CA TYR A 34 0.32 0.61 2.60
C TYR A 34 1.12 0.78 3.88
N LYS A 35 1.77 1.94 4.10
CA LYS A 35 2.48 2.24 5.36
C LYS A 35 1.55 2.20 6.57
N LYS A 36 0.33 2.75 6.47
CA LYS A 36 -0.66 2.69 7.56
C LYS A 36 -1.11 1.25 7.83
N SER A 37 -1.38 0.47 6.78
CA SER A 37 -1.80 -0.92 6.92
C SER A 37 -0.69 -1.80 7.51
N ALA A 38 0.55 -1.64 7.06
CA ALA A 38 1.72 -2.35 7.58
C ALA A 38 1.98 -2.04 9.07
N LYS A 39 1.81 -0.77 9.50
CA LYS A 39 1.90 -0.39 10.92
C LYS A 39 0.87 -1.08 11.82
N GLN A 40 -0.23 -1.57 11.26
CA GLN A 40 -1.26 -2.32 11.97
C GLN A 40 -1.04 -3.85 11.88
N GLY A 41 0.09 -4.31 11.33
CA GLY A 41 0.45 -5.72 11.25
C GLY A 41 0.12 -6.39 9.91
N SER A 42 -0.27 -5.64 8.88
CA SER A 42 -0.50 -6.21 7.54
C SER A 42 0.81 -6.60 6.86
N ALA A 43 1.13 -7.90 6.84
CA ALA A 43 2.29 -8.42 6.12
C ALA A 43 2.19 -8.17 4.59
N SER A 44 0.99 -8.30 4.02
CA SER A 44 0.75 -8.02 2.59
C SER A 44 1.04 -6.56 2.23
N ALA A 45 0.64 -5.62 3.10
CA ALA A 45 0.93 -4.20 2.89
C ALA A 45 2.42 -3.90 3.00
N LEU A 46 3.13 -4.57 3.90
CA LEU A 46 4.58 -4.43 4.03
C LEU A 46 5.30 -4.93 2.77
N ASN A 47 4.94 -6.11 2.26
CA ASN A 47 5.52 -6.65 1.02
C ASN A 47 5.28 -5.70 -0.16
N LYS A 48 4.06 -5.16 -0.31
CA LYS A 48 3.75 -4.18 -1.35
C LYS A 48 4.51 -2.87 -1.19
N LEU A 49 4.65 -2.38 0.04
CA LEU A 49 5.45 -1.20 0.33
C LEU A 49 6.91 -1.41 -0.10
N VAL A 50 7.49 -2.55 0.28
CA VAL A 50 8.87 -2.92 -0.07
C VAL A 50 9.03 -2.97 -1.60
N GLU A 51 8.17 -3.70 -2.31
CA GLU A 51 8.16 -3.78 -3.79
C GLU A 51 8.14 -2.39 -4.45
N LEU A 52 7.26 -1.50 -4.00
CA LEU A 52 7.13 -0.14 -4.55
C LEU A 52 8.35 0.75 -4.25
N THR A 53 9.04 0.52 -3.12
CA THR A 53 10.22 1.29 -2.70
C THR A 53 11.56 0.72 -3.19
N GLU A 54 11.66 -0.59 -3.36
CA GLU A 54 12.86 -1.26 -3.87
C GLU A 54 12.88 -1.28 -5.40
N GLY A 55 11.72 -1.40 -6.05
CA GLY A 55 11.59 -1.22 -7.50
C GLY A 55 11.98 0.18 -7.99
N THR A 56 12.05 1.17 -7.09
CA THR A 56 12.62 2.49 -7.39
C THR A 56 14.15 2.50 -7.29
N VAL A 57 14.75 1.72 -6.39
CA VAL A 57 16.22 1.58 -6.28
C VAL A 57 16.78 0.80 -7.47
N SER A 58 16.13 -0.30 -7.86
CA SER A 58 16.59 -1.16 -8.97
C SER A 58 16.45 -0.53 -10.36
N LYS A 59 15.75 0.61 -10.51
CA LYS A 59 15.71 1.38 -11.77
C LYS A 59 16.77 2.48 -11.85
N ILE A 60 17.49 2.75 -10.75
CA ILE A 60 18.47 3.83 -10.63
C ILE A 60 19.91 3.28 -10.55
N THR A 61 20.10 2.03 -10.14
CA THR A 61 21.32 1.23 -10.41
C THR A 61 21.24 0.54 -11.76
#